data_AF-A0A434CI32-F1
#
_entry.id   AF-A0A434CI32-F1
#
_cell.length_a   1.000
_cell.length_b   1.000
_cell.length_c   1.000
_cell.angle_alpha   90.00
_cell.angle_beta   90.00
_cell.angle_gamma   90.00
#
_symmetry.space_group_name_H-M   'P 1'
#
loop_
_entity.id
_entity.type
_entity.pdbx_description
1 polymer ?
#
loop_
_entity_poly.entity_id
_entity_poly.type
_entity_poly.pdbx_seq_one_letter_code
_entity_poly.pdbx_strand_id
1 'polypeptide(L)'
;LNKETPDKFKWIWEQNVLSASAWSVPKGNPAGKKVFEFINSTLDPAGQLVLLQLMGNGPSNPKTLALMTPADAAVNPTTKENAASQIVLNPAYYAEHETELQNKYLDFISS
;
A
#
# COMPACT_ATOMS: atom_id res chain seq x y z
N LEU A 1 15.79 1.90 -2.22
CA LEU A 1 16.67 0.98 -1.45
C LEU A 1 17.32 -0.12 -2.31
N ASN A 2 16.67 -1.26 -2.61
CA ASN A 2 17.33 -2.33 -3.40
C ASN A 2 17.75 -1.89 -4.83
N LYS A 3 16.95 -1.04 -5.50
CA LYS A 3 17.34 -0.47 -6.81
C LYS A 3 18.49 0.54 -6.71
N GLU A 4 18.61 1.26 -5.60
CA GLU A 4 19.55 2.37 -5.42
C GLU A 4 20.90 1.89 -4.89
N THR A 5 20.90 0.84 -4.05
CA THR A 5 22.10 0.27 -3.43
C THR A 5 22.03 -1.26 -3.42
N PRO A 6 22.00 -1.91 -4.60
CA PRO A 6 21.74 -3.33 -4.73
C PRO A 6 22.78 -4.22 -4.03
N ASP A 7 24.02 -3.77 -3.90
CA ASP A 7 25.09 -4.55 -3.27
C ASP A 7 25.10 -4.43 -1.74
N LYS A 8 24.29 -3.52 -1.17
CA LYS A 8 24.28 -3.24 0.27
C LYS A 8 22.98 -3.66 0.95
N PHE A 9 21.85 -3.48 0.29
CA PHE A 9 20.54 -3.75 0.88
C PHE A 9 19.68 -4.57 -0.06
N LYS A 10 19.34 -5.77 0.40
CA LYS A 10 18.30 -6.63 -0.18
C LYS A 10 17.09 -6.63 0.75
N TRP A 11 15.93 -6.96 0.19
CA TRP A 11 14.70 -7.20 0.94
C TRP A 11 14.05 -8.46 0.39
N ILE A 12 13.18 -9.06 1.20
CA ILE A 12 12.39 -10.25 0.86
C ILE A 12 10.90 -9.94 1.08
N TRP A 13 10.02 -10.77 0.52
CA TRP A 13 8.57 -10.63 0.71
C TRP A 13 8.05 -11.29 1.99
N GLU A 14 8.76 -12.31 2.46
CA GLU A 14 8.36 -13.11 3.61
C GLU A 14 8.18 -12.24 4.85
N GLN A 15 7.04 -12.43 5.53
CA GLN A 15 6.63 -11.71 6.74
C GLN A 15 6.47 -10.19 6.60
N ASN A 16 6.48 -9.64 5.38
CA ASN A 16 6.05 -8.25 5.20
C ASN A 16 4.57 -8.09 5.53
N VAL A 17 4.19 -6.89 5.97
CA VAL A 17 2.80 -6.55 6.25
C VAL A 17 2.17 -5.93 5.01
N LEU A 18 1.17 -6.60 4.44
CA LEU A 18 0.39 -6.10 3.32
C LEU A 18 -0.83 -5.34 3.85
N SER A 19 -0.98 -4.08 3.46
CA SER A 19 -2.12 -3.24 3.82
C SER A 19 -2.66 -2.48 2.62
N ALA A 20 -3.96 -2.15 2.66
CA ALA A 20 -4.59 -1.31 1.65
C ALA A 20 -4.49 0.16 2.04
N SER A 21 -4.08 1.00 1.09
CA SER A 21 -4.23 2.45 1.19
C SER A 21 -5.59 2.88 0.64
N ALA A 22 -6.17 3.93 1.19
CA ALA A 22 -7.46 4.46 0.76
C ALA A 22 -7.44 5.99 0.64
N TRP A 23 -8.24 6.51 -0.28
CA TRP A 23 -8.60 7.92 -0.29
C TRP A 23 -9.73 8.17 0.71
N SER A 24 -9.52 9.11 1.63
CA SER A 24 -10.53 9.57 2.57
C SER A 24 -10.91 11.02 2.26
N VAL A 25 -12.22 11.32 2.26
CA VAL A 25 -12.72 12.69 2.06
C VAL A 25 -13.24 13.22 3.41
N PRO A 26 -12.54 14.18 4.04
CA PRO A 26 -13.01 14.77 5.28
C PRO A 26 -14.38 15.43 5.14
N LYS A 27 -15.20 15.36 6.19
CA LYS A 27 -16.49 16.06 6.24
C LYS A 27 -16.27 17.56 6.07
N GLY A 28 -17.05 18.17 5.18
CA GLY A 28 -16.93 19.60 4.89
C GLY A 28 -15.77 19.96 3.95
N ASN A 29 -15.20 18.99 3.23
CA ASN A 29 -14.16 19.26 2.24
C ASN A 29 -14.57 20.38 1.25
N PRO A 30 -13.78 21.45 1.11
CA PRO A 30 -14.16 22.64 0.34
C PRO A 30 -14.20 22.40 -1.17
N ALA A 31 -13.58 21.32 -1.68
CA ALA A 31 -13.63 20.95 -3.09
C ALA A 31 -15.00 20.39 -3.50
N GLY A 32 -15.87 20.06 -2.54
CA GLY A 32 -17.20 19.50 -2.81
C GLY A 32 -17.11 18.26 -3.69
N LYS A 33 -17.88 18.21 -4.78
CA LYS A 33 -17.93 17.04 -5.67
C LYS A 33 -16.65 16.82 -6.49
N LYS A 34 -15.84 17.87 -6.72
CA LYS A 34 -14.62 17.77 -7.55
C LYS A 34 -13.58 16.80 -7.00
N VAL A 35 -13.59 16.56 -5.67
CA VAL A 35 -12.70 15.56 -5.05
C VAL A 35 -12.93 14.16 -5.61
N PHE A 36 -14.16 13.82 -6.00
CA PHE A 36 -14.48 12.50 -6.56
C PHE A 36 -14.02 12.36 -8.01
N GLU A 37 -14.00 13.46 -8.77
CA GLU A 37 -13.38 13.49 -10.11
C GLU A 37 -11.87 13.25 -10.01
N PHE A 38 -11.21 13.88 -9.05
CA PHE A 38 -9.80 13.62 -8.74
C PHE A 38 -9.58 12.16 -8.36
N ILE A 39 -10.31 11.62 -7.37
CA ILE A 39 -10.17 10.22 -6.95
C ILE A 39 -10.34 9.29 -8.15
N ASN A 40 -11.37 9.52 -8.97
CA ASN A 40 -11.61 8.72 -10.18
C ASN A 40 -10.42 8.78 -11.16
N SER A 41 -9.80 9.96 -11.33
CA SER A 41 -8.61 10.08 -12.18
C SER A 41 -7.41 9.25 -11.68
N THR A 42 -7.31 9.00 -10.36
CA THR A 42 -6.24 8.17 -9.78
C THR A 42 -6.44 6.66 -9.97
N LEU A 43 -7.63 6.25 -10.43
CA LEU A 43 -7.96 4.84 -10.69
C LEU A 43 -7.50 4.38 -12.08
N ASP A 44 -6.91 5.26 -12.88
CA ASP A 44 -6.37 4.94 -14.19
C ASP A 44 -5.28 3.84 -14.11
N PRO A 45 -5.39 2.75 -14.91
CA PRO A 45 -4.43 1.66 -14.85
C PRO A 45 -2.98 2.06 -15.13
N ALA A 46 -2.74 2.93 -16.12
CA ALA A 46 -1.39 3.35 -16.48
C ALA A 46 -0.79 4.23 -15.38
N GLY A 47 -1.59 5.13 -14.80
CA GLY A 47 -1.19 5.93 -13.63
C GLY A 47 -0.80 5.06 -12.44
N GLN A 48 -1.55 3.99 -12.15
CA GLN A 48 -1.18 3.08 -11.06
C GLN A 48 0.08 2.26 -11.36
N LEU A 49 0.36 1.91 -12.63
CA LEU A 49 1.63 1.29 -13.02
C LEU A 49 2.82 2.22 -12.76
N VAL A 50 2.68 3.51 -13.10
CA VAL A 50 3.71 4.51 -12.81
C VAL A 50 3.95 4.62 -11.31
N LEU A 51 2.90 4.61 -10.49
CA LEU A 51 3.03 4.65 -9.03
C LEU A 51 3.81 3.44 -8.49
N LEU A 52 3.53 2.23 -9.00
CA LEU A 52 4.31 1.04 -8.66
C LEU A 52 5.79 1.21 -9.04
N GLN A 53 6.07 1.69 -10.24
CA GLN A 53 7.45 1.80 -10.74
C GLN A 53 8.29 2.80 -9.95
N LEU A 54 7.68 3.91 -9.54
CA LEU A 54 8.34 5.01 -8.84
C LEU A 54 8.42 4.76 -7.32
N MET A 55 7.35 4.23 -6.71
CA MET A 55 7.21 4.18 -5.26
C MET A 55 7.03 2.77 -4.68
N GLY A 56 6.79 1.77 -5.52
CA GLY A 56 6.59 0.38 -5.09
C GLY A 56 5.16 0.07 -4.59
N ASN A 57 4.23 1.01 -4.71
CA ASN A 57 2.84 0.78 -4.31
C ASN A 57 2.15 -0.12 -5.34
N GLY A 58 1.74 -1.31 -4.92
CA GLY A 58 0.99 -2.22 -5.77
C GLY A 58 -0.35 -1.62 -6.22
N PRO A 59 -0.76 -1.81 -7.48
CA PRO A 59 -2.02 -1.28 -7.97
C PRO A 59 -3.20 -2.01 -7.31
N SER A 60 -4.28 -1.25 -7.11
CA SER A 60 -5.58 -1.77 -6.69
C SER A 60 -6.49 -2.10 -7.87
N ASN A 61 -6.23 -1.51 -9.05
CA ASN A 61 -6.98 -1.79 -10.27
C ASN A 61 -6.42 -3.06 -10.96
N PRO A 62 -7.21 -4.14 -11.10
CA PRO A 62 -6.72 -5.39 -11.70
C PRO A 62 -6.35 -5.24 -13.19
N LYS A 63 -6.88 -4.23 -13.89
CA LYS A 63 -6.52 -3.96 -15.29
C LYS A 63 -5.06 -3.56 -15.44
N THR A 64 -4.43 -3.03 -14.39
CA THR A 64 -3.01 -2.67 -14.39
C THR A 64 -2.11 -3.89 -14.57
N LEU A 65 -2.54 -5.08 -14.14
CA LEU A 65 -1.77 -6.33 -14.26
C LEU A 65 -1.44 -6.66 -15.72
N ALA A 66 -2.35 -6.34 -16.65
CA ALA A 66 -2.14 -6.58 -18.08
C ALA A 66 -1.08 -5.66 -18.72
N LEU A 67 -0.68 -4.59 -18.02
CA LEU A 67 0.31 -3.62 -18.49
C LEU A 67 1.72 -3.90 -17.94
N MET A 68 1.84 -4.82 -16.98
CA MET A 68 3.10 -5.06 -16.26
C MET A 68 4.09 -5.86 -17.09
N THR A 69 5.35 -5.45 -17.00
CA THR A 69 6.48 -6.30 -17.38
C THR A 69 6.77 -7.33 -16.28
N PRO A 70 7.57 -8.38 -16.56
CA PRO A 70 8.06 -9.29 -15.52
C PRO A 70 8.81 -8.56 -14.38
N ALA A 71 9.53 -7.49 -14.71
CA ALA A 71 10.25 -6.69 -13.71
C ALA A 71 9.29 -5.91 -12.80
N ASP A 72 8.18 -5.40 -13.34
CA ASP A 72 7.13 -4.75 -12.54
C ASP A 72 6.45 -5.76 -11.60
N ALA A 73 6.13 -6.95 -12.12
CA ALA A 73 5.52 -8.02 -11.34
C ALA A 73 6.42 -8.46 -10.15
N ALA A 74 7.73 -8.51 -10.34
CA ALA A 74 8.68 -8.89 -9.29
C ALA A 74 8.70 -7.92 -8.10
N VAL A 75 8.41 -6.64 -8.33
CA VAL A 75 8.39 -5.60 -7.27
C VAL A 75 6.99 -5.24 -6.79
N ASN A 76 5.95 -5.83 -7.38
CA ASN A 76 4.57 -5.54 -7.00
C ASN A 76 4.13 -6.34 -5.76
N PRO A 77 3.79 -5.69 -4.63
CA PRO A 77 3.37 -6.39 -3.41
C PRO A 77 2.05 -7.14 -3.54
N THR A 78 1.24 -6.85 -4.56
CA THR A 78 -0.12 -7.44 -4.71
C THR A 78 -0.19 -8.61 -5.69
N THR A 79 0.93 -9.04 -6.29
CA THR A 79 0.91 -10.28 -7.08
C THR A 79 0.61 -11.47 -6.18
N LYS A 80 -0.04 -12.50 -6.73
CA LYS A 80 -0.36 -13.73 -5.97
C LYS A 80 0.89 -14.37 -5.36
N GLU A 81 2.00 -14.34 -6.10
CA GLU A 81 3.28 -14.89 -5.65
C GLU A 81 3.86 -14.09 -4.47
N ASN A 82 3.99 -12.77 -4.63
CA ASN A 82 4.58 -11.92 -3.59
C ASN A 82 3.68 -11.80 -2.37
N ALA A 83 2.35 -11.84 -2.53
CA ALA A 83 1.40 -11.80 -1.42
C ALA A 83 1.33 -13.10 -0.61
N ALA A 84 1.77 -14.23 -1.15
CA ALA A 84 1.62 -15.54 -0.51
C ALA A 84 2.38 -15.69 0.82
N SER A 85 3.50 -15.00 0.99
CA SER A 85 4.32 -15.02 2.21
C SER A 85 4.17 -13.78 3.09
N GLN A 86 3.28 -12.86 2.70
CA GLN A 86 2.98 -11.64 3.45
C GLN A 86 1.88 -11.88 4.49
N ILE A 87 1.89 -11.07 5.53
CA ILE A 87 0.86 -10.99 6.55
C ILE A 87 -0.12 -9.89 6.14
N VAL A 88 -1.35 -10.25 5.80
CA VAL A 88 -2.39 -9.26 5.49
C VAL A 88 -2.83 -8.59 6.79
N LEU A 89 -2.70 -7.26 6.86
CA LEU A 89 -3.16 -6.47 7.99
C LEU A 89 -4.67 -6.66 8.18
N ASN A 90 -5.10 -6.90 9.42
CA ASN A 90 -6.52 -6.98 9.77
C ASN A 90 -7.02 -5.63 10.31
N PRO A 91 -7.54 -4.71 9.48
CA PRO A 91 -7.97 -3.39 9.94
C PRO A 91 -9.11 -3.45 10.96
N ALA A 92 -9.97 -4.48 10.91
CA ALA A 92 -11.09 -4.61 11.85
C ALA A 92 -10.62 -4.87 13.28
N TYR A 93 -9.60 -5.72 13.45
CA TYR A 93 -8.97 -5.95 14.75
C TYR A 93 -8.37 -4.66 15.31
N TYR A 94 -7.63 -3.91 14.49
CA TYR A 94 -7.07 -2.63 14.93
C TYR A 94 -8.14 -1.61 15.29
N ALA A 95 -9.24 -1.55 14.55
CA ALA A 95 -10.36 -0.65 14.87
C ALA A 95 -11.05 -1.01 16.20
N GLU A 96 -11.17 -2.31 16.52
CA GLU A 96 -11.75 -2.78 17.78
C GLU A 96 -10.83 -2.53 18.99
N HIS A 97 -9.50 -2.64 18.80
CA HIS A 97 -8.52 -2.60 19.88
C HIS A 97 -7.65 -1.33 19.92
N GLU A 98 -7.96 -0.29 19.14
CA GLU A 98 -7.11 0.89 18.94
C GLU A 98 -6.59 1.50 20.24
N THR A 99 -7.50 1.83 21.17
CA THR A 99 -7.14 2.46 22.46
C THR A 99 -6.22 1.57 23.30
N GLU A 100 -6.51 0.28 23.37
CA GLU A 100 -5.72 -0.68 24.15
C GLU A 100 -4.30 -0.83 23.58
N LEU A 101 -4.21 -1.03 22.26
CA LEU A 101 -2.94 -1.20 21.56
C LEU A 101 -2.09 0.08 21.64
N GLN A 102 -2.72 1.25 21.49
CA GLN A 102 -2.05 2.54 21.59
C GLN A 102 -1.45 2.75 22.98
N ASN A 103 -2.23 2.52 24.04
CA ASN A 103 -1.73 2.68 25.42
C ASN A 103 -0.58 1.70 25.71
N LYS A 104 -0.73 0.41 25.34
CA LYS A 104 0.34 -0.59 25.47
C LYS A 104 1.62 -0.17 24.76
N TYR A 105 1.49 0.38 23.54
CA TYR A 105 2.66 0.83 22.78
C TYR A 105 3.32 2.06 23.42
N LEU A 106 2.53 3.03 23.89
CA LEU A 106 3.04 4.22 24.58
C LEU A 106 3.77 3.86 25.87
N ASP A 107 3.21 2.96 26.68
CA ASP A 107 3.86 2.46 27.90
C ASP A 107 5.19 1.77 27.57
N PHE A 108 5.22 0.95 26.52
CA PHE A 108 6.44 0.24 26.09
C PHE A 108 7.57 1.17 25.62
N ILE A 109 7.26 2.23 24.88
CA ILE A 109 8.31 3.13 24.35
C ILE A 109 8.75 4.22 25.33
N SER A 110 8.02 4.41 26.44
CA SER A 110 8.31 5.43 27.44
C SER A 110 8.97 4.89 28.71
N SER A 111 9.10 3.57 28.85
CA SER A 111 9.87 2.88 29.89
C SER A 111 11.34 2.68 29.50
#